data_AF-A0A7W1MXJ9-F1
#
_entry.id   AF-A0A7W1MXJ9-F1
#
_cell.length_a   1.000
_cell.length_b   1.000
_cell.length_c   1.000
_cell.angle_alpha   90.00
_cell.angle_beta   90.00
_cell.angle_gamma   90.00
#
_symmetry.space_group_name_H-M   'P 1'
#
loop_
_entity.id
_entity.type
_entity.pdbx_description
1 polymer ?
#
loop_
_entity_poly.entity_id
_entity_poly.type
_entity_poly.pdbx_seq_one_letter_code
_entity_poly.pdbx_strand_id
1 'polypeptide(L)'
;GSSKAGLDAFAQGLGDSLVGTGVNVVVVRPGFVHTRMTAGLDAAPLATTPEKVAEATLEGIAKGAHTVWAPPALRYVMSVLRHVPRPIFRRLPL
;
A
#
# COMPACT_ATOMS: atom_id res chain seq x y z
N GLY A 1 -2.84 6.42 -8.99
CA GLY A 1 -2.22 7.60 -9.61
C GLY A 1 -0.83 7.23 -10.12
N SER A 2 -0.48 7.65 -11.34
CA SER A 2 0.79 7.31 -12.01
C SER A 2 2.02 7.66 -11.16
N SER A 3 2.04 8.81 -10.49
CA SER A 3 3.17 9.22 -9.63
C SER A 3 3.43 8.24 -8.49
N LYS A 4 2.38 7.76 -7.83
CA LYS A 4 2.49 6.77 -6.74
C LYS A 4 2.94 5.40 -7.26
N ALA A 5 2.45 5.00 -8.44
CA ALA A 5 2.85 3.75 -9.08
C ALA A 5 4.32 3.79 -9.55
N GLY A 6 4.78 4.93 -10.09
CA GLY A 6 6.18 5.12 -10.48
C GLY A 6 7.12 5.08 -9.27
N LEU A 7 6.76 5.78 -8.18
CA LEU A 7 7.51 5.74 -6.92
C LEU A 7 7.57 4.32 -6.34
N ASP A 8 6.44 3.60 -6.39
CA ASP A 8 6.33 2.22 -5.91
C ASP A 8 7.25 1.27 -6.68
N ALA A 9 7.27 1.35 -8.01
CA ALA A 9 8.16 0.55 -8.85
C ALA A 9 9.64 0.91 -8.64
N PHE A 10 9.96 2.21 -8.55
CA PHE A 10 11.30 2.68 -8.25
C PHE A 10 11.81 2.15 -6.91
N ALA A 11 11.01 2.26 -5.85
CA ALA A 11 11.40 1.83 -4.50
C ALA A 11 11.61 0.30 -4.42
N GLN A 12 10.82 -0.49 -5.15
CA GLN A 12 11.04 -1.93 -5.29
C GLN A 12 12.40 -2.22 -5.95
N GLY A 13 12.67 -1.62 -7.11
CA GLY A 13 13.96 -1.81 -7.78
C GLY A 13 15.16 -1.33 -6.96
N LEU A 14 15.01 -0.23 -6.21
CA LEU A 14 16.02 0.24 -5.27
C LEU A 14 16.28 -0.78 -4.16
N GLY A 15 15.22 -1.33 -3.56
CA GLY A 15 15.33 -2.38 -2.55
C GLY A 15 16.07 -3.62 -3.06
N ASP A 16 15.73 -4.08 -4.27
CA ASP A 16 16.41 -5.21 -4.91
C ASP A 16 17.89 -4.95 -5.15
N SER A 17 18.25 -3.71 -5.55
CA SER A 17 19.65 -3.32 -5.77
C SER A 17 20.49 -3.26 -4.49
N LEU A 18 19.86 -3.19 -3.33
CA LEU A 18 20.51 -3.09 -2.01
C LEU A 18 20.59 -4.42 -1.27
N VAL A 19 20.13 -5.52 -1.86
CA VAL A 19 20.22 -6.86 -1.26
C VAL A 19 21.68 -7.19 -0.91
N GLY A 20 21.92 -7.61 0.34
CA GLY A 20 23.26 -7.94 0.86
C GLY A 20 24.04 -6.76 1.43
N THR A 21 23.55 -5.52 1.31
CA THR A 21 24.23 -4.32 1.87
C THR A 21 23.89 -4.05 3.34
N GLY A 22 22.86 -4.71 3.89
CA GLY A 22 22.31 -4.42 5.21
C GLY A 22 21.31 -3.27 5.23
N VAL A 23 21.05 -2.60 4.10
CA VAL A 23 20.03 -1.55 3.97
C VAL A 23 18.70 -2.16 3.53
N ASN A 24 17.63 -1.80 4.24
CA ASN A 24 16.26 -2.23 3.91
C ASN A 24 15.43 -1.07 3.39
N VAL A 25 14.78 -1.26 2.24
CA VAL A 25 13.81 -0.32 1.67
C VAL A 25 12.40 -0.88 1.90
N VAL A 26 11.55 -0.10 2.58
CA VAL A 26 10.19 -0.50 2.94
C VAL A 26 9.17 0.41 2.26
N VAL A 27 8.26 -0.20 1.49
CA VAL A 27 7.18 0.54 0.82
C VAL A 27 5.89 0.42 1.63
N VAL A 28 5.35 1.55 2.10
CA VAL A 28 4.07 1.61 2.82
C VAL A 28 2.93 1.96 1.87
N ARG A 29 1.93 1.10 1.81
CA ARG A 29 0.74 1.19 0.96
C ARG A 29 -0.52 1.33 1.82
N PRO A 30 -0.86 2.56 2.27
CA PRO A 30 -2.07 2.80 3.01
C PRO A 30 -3.30 2.80 2.08
N GLY A 31 -4.43 2.35 2.61
CA GLY A 31 -5.75 2.59 2.04
C GLY A 31 -6.23 4.02 2.31
N PHE A 32 -7.55 4.22 2.35
CA PHE A 32 -8.11 5.50 2.75
C PHE A 32 -7.78 5.76 4.23
N VAL A 33 -7.22 6.94 4.54
CA VAL A 33 -6.86 7.31 5.91
C VAL A 33 -7.65 8.54 6.31
N HIS A 34 -8.25 8.54 7.50
CA HIS A 34 -8.91 9.71 8.06
C HIS A 34 -7.86 10.76 8.47
N THR A 35 -7.68 11.78 7.64
CA THR A 35 -6.70 12.85 7.84
C THR A 35 -7.33 14.20 7.49
N ARG A 36 -6.62 15.29 7.78
CA ARG A 36 -7.01 16.62 7.27
C ARG A 36 -7.13 16.67 5.74
N MET A 37 -6.33 15.88 5.01
CA MET A 37 -6.35 15.83 3.54
C MET A 37 -7.59 15.12 2.98
N THR A 38 -8.23 14.27 3.78
CA THR A 38 -9.41 13.48 3.39
C THR A 38 -10.68 13.93 4.11
N ALA A 39 -10.60 15.03 4.85
CA ALA A 39 -11.75 15.61 5.54
C ALA A 39 -12.82 16.03 4.52
N GLY A 40 -14.06 15.60 4.75
CA GLY A 40 -15.19 15.88 3.86
C GLY A 40 -15.33 14.93 2.66
N LEU A 41 -14.45 13.93 2.52
CA LEU A 41 -14.63 12.83 1.58
C LEU A 41 -15.39 11.69 2.24
N ASP A 42 -16.21 10.98 1.46
CA ASP A 42 -16.87 9.76 1.94
C ASP A 42 -15.82 8.71 2.30
N ALA A 43 -16.04 8.05 3.44
CA ALA A 43 -15.15 7.01 3.90
C ALA A 43 -15.18 5.83 2.93
N ALA A 44 -14.04 5.55 2.29
CA ALA A 44 -13.92 4.36 1.47
C ALA A 44 -13.95 3.08 2.33
N PRO A 45 -14.38 1.93 1.77
CA PRO A 45 -14.23 0.65 2.45
C PRO A 45 -12.79 0.43 2.93
N LEU A 46 -12.63 -0.15 4.12
CA LEU A 46 -11.34 -0.35 4.79
C LEU A 46 -10.60 0.96 5.14
N ALA A 47 -11.33 2.05 5.36
CA ALA A 47 -10.75 3.27 5.92
C ALA A 47 -10.04 2.99 7.27
N THR A 48 -8.93 3.69 7.48
CA THR A 48 -8.06 3.53 8.65
C THR A 48 -7.69 4.89 9.26
N THR A 49 -6.99 4.88 10.39
CA THR A 49 -6.48 6.10 11.04
C THR A 49 -4.96 6.23 10.86
N PRO A 50 -4.40 7.45 10.99
CA PRO A 50 -2.95 7.68 10.93
C PRO A 50 -2.18 6.82 11.93
N GLU A 51 -2.72 6.64 13.13
CA GLU A 51 -2.10 5.87 14.22
C GLU A 51 -1.96 4.41 13.82
N LYS A 52 -3.01 3.82 13.21
CA LYS A 52 -2.97 2.44 12.71
C LYS A 52 -2.00 2.27 11.55
N VAL A 53 -1.85 3.29 10.70
CA VAL A 53 -0.83 3.27 9.62
C VAL A 53 0.57 3.30 10.22
N ALA A 54 0.79 4.12 11.26
CA ALA A 54 2.06 4.20 11.95
C ALA A 54 2.42 2.88 12.65
N GLU A 55 1.47 2.28 13.38
CA GLU A 55 1.63 0.97 14.04
C GLU A 55 1.99 -0.13 13.03
N ALA A 56 1.22 -0.26 11.95
CA ALA A 56 1.50 -1.24 10.90
C ALA A 56 2.87 -1.01 10.23
N THR A 57 3.30 0.26 10.10
CA THR A 57 4.61 0.61 9.55
C THR A 57 5.74 0.20 10.49
N LEU A 58 5.63 0.51 11.79
CA LEU A 58 6.61 0.14 12.80
C LEU A 58 6.75 -1.38 12.90
N GLU A 59 5.63 -2.10 12.96
CA GLU A 59 5.65 -3.56 12.94
C GLU A 59 6.28 -4.13 11.68
N GLY A 60 5.96 -3.57 10.52
CA GLY A 60 6.51 -4.00 9.24
C GLY A 60 8.02 -3.84 9.16
N ILE A 61 8.52 -2.69 9.63
CA ILE A 61 9.97 -2.42 9.73
C ILE A 61 10.63 -3.44 10.67
N ALA A 62 10.06 -3.66 11.86
CA ALA A 62 10.60 -4.60 12.84
C ALA A 62 10.65 -6.06 12.30
N LYS A 63 9.71 -6.43 11.43
CA LYS A 63 9.62 -7.75 10.79
C LYS A 63 10.47 -7.87 9.51
N GLY A 64 11.20 -6.83 9.11
CA GLY A 64 11.97 -6.81 7.87
C GLY A 64 11.12 -6.88 6.60
N ALA A 65 9.89 -6.35 6.64
CA ALA A 65 8.97 -6.40 5.51
C ALA A 65 9.43 -5.48 4.37
N HIS A 66 9.38 -5.97 3.13
CA HIS A 66 9.59 -5.12 1.94
C HIS A 66 8.38 -4.23 1.62
N THR A 67 7.19 -4.65 2.01
CA THR A 67 5.95 -3.90 1.76
C THR A 67 5.00 -4.02 2.93
N VAL A 68 4.48 -2.88 3.39
CA VAL A 68 3.47 -2.77 4.45
C VAL A 68 2.15 -2.32 3.85
N TRP A 69 1.07 -3.04 4.14
CA TRP A 69 -0.29 -2.67 3.76
C TRP A 69 -1.07 -2.22 4.99
N ALA A 70 -1.71 -1.04 4.93
CA ALA A 70 -2.44 -0.48 6.06
C ALA A 70 -3.87 -0.06 5.64
N PRO A 71 -4.92 -0.81 6.00
CA PRO A 71 -4.90 -2.04 6.81
C PRO A 71 -4.35 -3.26 6.05
N PRO A 72 -3.88 -4.33 6.74
CA PRO A 72 -3.34 -5.53 6.10
C PRO A 72 -4.29 -6.22 5.13
N ALA A 73 -5.60 -6.10 5.36
CA ALA A 73 -6.65 -6.60 4.47
C ALA A 73 -6.54 -6.07 3.03
N LEU A 74 -5.99 -4.86 2.85
CA LEU A 74 -5.83 -4.23 1.53
C LEU A 74 -4.89 -5.03 0.62
N ARG A 75 -3.94 -5.78 1.19
CA ARG A 75 -3.07 -6.70 0.43
C ARG A 75 -3.90 -7.73 -0.34
N TYR A 76 -4.90 -8.32 0.32
CA TYR A 76 -5.74 -9.34 -0.30
C TYR A 76 -6.64 -8.74 -1.36
N VAL A 77 -7.26 -7.58 -1.06
CA VAL A 77 -8.09 -6.85 -2.04
C VAL A 77 -7.29 -6.54 -3.31
N MET A 78 -6.10 -5.94 -3.16
CA MET A 78 -5.26 -5.58 -4.29
C MET A 78 -4.69 -6.79 -5.02
N SER A 79 -4.42 -7.89 -4.31
CA SER A 79 -4.02 -9.15 -4.92
C SER A 79 -5.15 -9.70 -5.79
N VAL A 80 -6.38 -9.80 -5.28
CA VAL A 80 -7.54 -10.23 -6.08
C VAL A 80 -7.69 -9.33 -7.29
N LEU A 81 -7.71 -8.01 -7.08
CA LEU A 81 -7.91 -7.02 -8.14
C LEU A 81 -6.85 -7.11 -9.26
N ARG A 82 -5.58 -7.37 -8.90
CA ARG A 82 -4.47 -7.55 -9.86
C ARG A 82 -4.68 -8.78 -10.75
N HIS A 83 -5.31 -9.83 -10.25
CA HIS A 83 -5.55 -11.07 -11.00
C HIS A 83 -6.90 -11.08 -11.73
N VAL A 84 -7.76 -10.07 -11.53
CA VAL A 84 -9.00 -9.94 -12.29
C VAL A 84 -8.69 -9.66 -13.77
N PRO A 85 -9.15 -10.49 -14.71
CA PRO A 85 -9.02 -10.23 -16.13
C PRO A 85 -9.60 -8.87 -16.52
N ARG A 86 -8.92 -8.16 -17.41
CA ARG A 86 -9.27 -6.80 -17.82
C ARG A 86 -10.72 -6.62 -18.33
N PRO A 87 -11.34 -7.59 -19.05
CA PRO A 87 -12.75 -7.48 -19.43
C PRO A 87 -13.72 -7.46 -18.24
N ILE A 88 -13.42 -8.20 -17.17
CA ILE A 88 -14.22 -8.23 -15.94
C ILE A 88 -13.97 -6.97 -15.14
N PHE A 89 -12.71 -6.54 -15.02
CA PHE A 89 -12.34 -5.32 -14.32
C PHE A 89 -13.10 -4.09 -14.85
N ARG A 90 -13.25 -3.98 -16.18
CA ARG A 90 -14.01 -2.89 -16.82
C ARG A 90 -15.51 -2.88 -16.51
N ARG A 91 -16.06 -3.95 -15.93
CA ARG A 91 -17.47 -4.06 -15.54
C ARG A 91 -17.69 -3.81 -14.04
N LEU A 92 -16.63 -3.67 -13.25
CA LEU A 92 -16.76 -3.39 -11.82
C LEU A 92 -17.19 -1.92 -11.63
N PRO A 93 -18.12 -1.64 -10.69
CA PRO A 93 -18.45 -0.29 -10.27
C PRO A 93 -17.36 0.19 -9.29
N LEU A 94 -16.24 0.67 -9.84
CA LEU A 94 -15.10 1.23 -9.09
C LEU A 94 -14.98 2.74 -9.33
#